data_AF-A0A7T4N9L7-F1
#
_entry.id   AF-A0A7T4N9L7-F1
#
_cell.length_a   1.000
_cell.length_b   1.000
_cell.length_c   1.000
_cell.angle_alpha   90.00
_cell.angle_beta   90.00
_cell.angle_gamma   90.00
#
_symmetry.space_group_name_H-M   'P 1'
#
loop_
_entity.id
_entity.type
_entity.pdbx_description
1 polymer ?
#
loop_
_entity_poly.entity_id
_entity_poly.type
_entity_poly.pdbx_seq_one_letter_code
_entity_poly.pdbx_strand_id
1 'polypeptide(L)'
;MSSEWKRRLRLFIQRFWQPTSACMTCMPGSWGNIMSLAHWTIALHTGLLTGLLAVLLTFTPARRFYGHRYGNALLVGLLTAIGDAYAHESHYRIPYVEHILTGAISALITLAASYLFEDRARRVRAAWARVFG
;
A
#
# COMPACT_ATOMS: atom_id res chain seq x y z
N MET A 1 19.95 -2.14 16.66
CA MET A 1 19.49 -3.00 15.53
C MET A 1 18.00 -3.35 15.59
N SER A 2 17.41 -3.67 16.74
CA SER A 2 15.99 -4.08 16.82
C SER A 2 14.97 -3.00 16.42
N SER A 3 15.27 -1.72 16.64
CA SER A 3 14.35 -0.61 16.33
C SER A 3 14.18 -0.35 14.83
N GLU A 4 15.23 -0.51 14.04
CA GLU A 4 15.18 -0.29 12.59
C GLU A 4 14.41 -1.41 11.87
N TRP A 5 14.64 -2.66 12.25
CA TRP A 5 13.88 -3.80 11.74
C TRP A 5 12.39 -3.71 12.08
N LYS A 6 12.05 -3.26 13.30
CA LYS A 6 10.66 -2.95 13.67
C LYS A 6 10.04 -1.89 12.75
N ARG A 7 10.80 -0.85 12.35
CA ARG A 7 10.32 0.18 11.42
C ARG A 7 10.09 -0.38 10.02
N ARG A 8 11.00 -1.22 9.52
CA ARG A 8 10.87 -1.86 8.20
C ARG A 8 9.72 -2.86 8.15
N LEU A 9 9.52 -3.64 9.21
CA LEU A 9 8.37 -4.53 9.33
C LEU A 9 7.05 -3.76 9.35
N ARG A 10 6.98 -2.63 10.07
CA ARG A 10 5.81 -1.76 10.05
C ARG A 10 5.54 -1.18 8.66
N LEU A 11 6.60 -0.73 7.97
CA LEU A 11 6.49 -0.27 6.59
C LEU A 11 5.97 -1.38 5.68
N PHE A 12 6.54 -2.59 5.78
CA PHE A 12 6.10 -3.75 5.01
C PHE A 12 4.61 -4.03 5.21
N ILE A 13 4.15 -4.12 6.46
CA ILE A 13 2.73 -4.35 6.76
C ILE A 13 1.87 -3.27 6.12
N GLN A 14 2.24 -1.99 6.28
CA GLN A 14 1.51 -0.87 5.66
C GLN A 14 1.46 -1.00 4.13
N ARG A 15 2.59 -1.33 3.50
CA ARG A 15 2.71 -1.42 2.04
C ARG A 15 2.28 -2.76 1.47
N PHE A 16 1.92 -3.71 2.32
CA PHE A 16 1.30 -4.96 1.95
C PHE A 16 -0.22 -4.83 1.90
N TRP A 17 -0.85 -4.27 2.94
CA TRP A 17 -2.32 -4.22 2.98
C TRP A 17 -2.91 -3.19 2.03
N GLN A 18 -2.25 -2.04 1.81
CA GLN A 18 -2.79 -0.97 0.94
C GLN A 18 -2.95 -1.43 -0.51
N PRO A 19 -1.93 -2.05 -1.15
CA PRO A 19 -2.07 -2.58 -2.49
C PRO A 19 -3.00 -3.80 -2.55
N THR A 20 -2.94 -4.70 -1.56
CA THR A 20 -3.85 -5.86 -1.51
C THR A 20 -5.32 -5.41 -1.54
N SER A 21 -5.67 -4.40 -0.74
CA SER A 21 -7.02 -3.83 -0.74
C SER A 21 -7.36 -3.12 -2.05
N ALA A 22 -6.41 -2.42 -2.67
CA ALA A 22 -6.61 -1.79 -3.97
C ALA A 22 -6.88 -2.82 -5.07
N CYS A 23 -6.07 -3.88 -5.16
CA CYS A 23 -6.26 -4.98 -6.11
C CYS A 23 -7.64 -5.62 -5.95
N MET A 24 -8.00 -6.02 -4.72
CA MET A 24 -9.31 -6.63 -4.45
C MET A 24 -10.49 -5.71 -4.81
N THR A 25 -10.33 -4.39 -4.74
CA THR A 25 -11.41 -3.44 -5.09
C THR A 25 -11.49 -3.13 -6.58
N CYS A 26 -10.36 -3.20 -7.30
CA CYS A 26 -10.26 -2.86 -8.72
C CYS A 26 -10.50 -4.04 -9.68
N MET A 27 -10.29 -5.28 -9.22
CA MET A 27 -10.47 -6.46 -10.07
C MET A 27 -11.94 -6.62 -10.51
N PRO A 28 -12.19 -6.77 -11.82
CA PRO A 28 -13.53 -7.07 -12.32
C PRO A 28 -14.12 -8.32 -11.66
N GLY A 29 -15.37 -8.25 -11.20
CA GLY A 29 -16.06 -9.38 -10.58
C GLY A 29 -15.67 -9.67 -9.12
N SER A 30 -14.68 -8.98 -8.55
CA SER A 30 -14.28 -9.18 -7.15
C SER A 30 -15.41 -8.85 -6.15
N TRP A 31 -16.21 -7.82 -6.43
CA TRP A 31 -17.39 -7.49 -5.62
C TRP A 31 -18.50 -8.55 -5.68
N GLY A 32 -18.62 -9.28 -6.80
CA GLY A 32 -19.59 -10.36 -6.95
C GLY A 32 -19.15 -11.66 -6.27
N ASN A 33 -17.84 -11.85 -6.05
CA ASN A 33 -17.28 -12.99 -5.36
C ASN A 33 -16.02 -12.61 -4.57
N ILE A 34 -16.22 -11.95 -3.43
CA ILE A 34 -15.14 -11.49 -2.56
C ILE A 34 -14.33 -12.67 -2.01
N MET A 35 -14.91 -13.88 -1.94
CA MET A 35 -14.23 -15.10 -1.48
C MET A 35 -13.51 -15.84 -2.62
N SER A 36 -13.40 -15.25 -3.81
CA SER A 36 -12.66 -15.83 -4.93
C SER A 36 -11.20 -16.06 -4.57
N LEU A 37 -10.79 -17.32 -4.50
CA LEU A 37 -9.40 -17.70 -4.25
C LEU A 37 -8.46 -17.09 -5.29
N ALA A 38 -8.87 -17.02 -6.56
CA ALA A 38 -8.07 -16.42 -7.62
C ALA A 38 -7.79 -14.93 -7.37
N HIS A 39 -8.83 -14.15 -7.02
CA HIS A 39 -8.65 -12.72 -6.73
C HIS A 39 -7.76 -12.51 -5.50
N TRP A 40 -7.95 -13.33 -4.46
CA TRP A 40 -7.09 -13.28 -3.27
C TRP A 40 -5.65 -13.62 -3.58
N THR A 41 -5.39 -14.66 -4.39
CA THR A 41 -4.01 -15.01 -4.77
C THR A 41 -3.33 -13.86 -5.50
N ILE A 42 -4.00 -13.23 -6.46
CA ILE A 42 -3.42 -12.11 -7.20
C ILE A 42 -3.22 -10.91 -6.27
N ALA A 43 -4.22 -10.52 -5.47
CA ALA A 43 -4.11 -9.39 -4.57
C ALA A 43 -3.01 -9.57 -3.51
N LEU A 44 -2.87 -10.78 -2.94
CA LEU A 44 -1.80 -11.10 -2.01
C LEU A 44 -0.43 -11.06 -2.70
N HIS A 45 -0.34 -11.55 -3.93
CA HIS A 45 0.90 -11.51 -4.70
C HIS A 45 1.32 -10.05 -5.00
N THR A 46 0.40 -9.21 -5.48
CA THR A 46 0.65 -7.78 -5.70
C THR A 46 1.05 -7.08 -4.40
N GLY A 47 0.35 -7.35 -3.30
CA GLY A 47 0.66 -6.82 -1.98
C GLY A 47 2.04 -7.23 -1.48
N LEU A 48 2.40 -8.51 -1.60
CA LEU A 48 3.70 -9.04 -1.18
C LEU A 48 4.85 -8.41 -1.97
N LEU A 49 4.72 -8.36 -3.30
CA LEU A 49 5.72 -7.74 -4.17
C LEU A 49 5.89 -6.26 -3.85
N THR A 50 4.78 -5.53 -3.72
CA THR A 50 4.81 -4.11 -3.38
C THR A 50 5.45 -3.87 -2.02
N GLY A 51 5.09 -4.67 -1.00
CA GLY A 51 5.67 -4.59 0.33
C GLY A 51 7.18 -4.86 0.32
N LEU A 52 7.63 -5.88 -0.40
CA LEU A 52 9.04 -6.24 -0.52
C LEU A 52 9.83 -5.15 -1.24
N LEU A 53 9.35 -4.69 -2.39
CA LEU A 53 9.96 -3.57 -3.14
C LEU A 53 10.02 -2.31 -2.28
N ALA A 54 8.97 -2.02 -1.52
CA ALA A 54 8.95 -0.87 -0.64
C ALA A 54 10.04 -0.95 0.45
N VAL A 55 10.25 -2.14 1.03
CA VAL A 55 11.34 -2.40 1.99
C VAL A 55 12.71 -2.27 1.30
N LEU A 56 12.88 -2.82 0.10
CA LEU A 56 14.13 -2.72 -0.66
C LEU A 56 14.49 -1.25 -0.96
N LEU A 57 13.50 -0.41 -1.30
CA LEU A 57 13.73 1.02 -1.50
C LEU A 57 14.22 1.74 -0.23
N THR A 58 14.00 1.19 0.97
CA THR A 58 14.53 1.81 2.20
C THR A 58 16.06 1.79 2.29
N PHE A 59 16.71 0.90 1.54
CA PHE A 59 18.17 0.83 1.42
C PHE A 59 18.74 1.84 0.40
N THR A 60 17.88 2.55 -0.33
CA THR A 60 18.26 3.54 -1.34
C THR A 60 17.92 4.96 -0.87
N PRO A 61 18.40 6.02 -1.56
CA PRO A 61 17.98 7.39 -1.30
C PRO A 61 16.47 7.62 -1.45
N ALA A 62 15.75 6.74 -2.14
CA ALA A 62 14.29 6.81 -2.31
C ALA A 62 13.53 6.73 -0.98
N ARG A 63 14.17 6.25 0.10
CA ARG A 63 13.59 6.26 1.46
C ARG A 63 13.06 7.63 1.89
N ARG A 64 13.59 8.73 1.33
CA ARG A 64 13.17 10.10 1.63
C ARG A 64 11.72 10.37 1.20
N PHE A 65 11.23 9.70 0.15
CA PHE A 65 9.87 9.88 -0.35
C PHE A 65 8.83 9.38 0.65
N TYR A 66 9.18 8.41 1.50
CA TYR A 66 8.31 7.96 2.60
C TYR A 66 8.06 9.01 3.68
N GLY A 67 8.91 10.05 3.78
CA GLY A 67 8.76 11.11 4.77
C GLY A 67 7.67 12.13 4.44
N HIS A 68 7.24 12.21 3.17
CA HIS A 68 6.20 13.13 2.73
C HIS A 68 4.95 12.36 2.27
N ARG A 69 3.77 12.70 2.78
CA ARG A 69 2.52 11.96 2.49
C ARG A 69 2.24 11.75 1.00
N TYR A 70 2.44 12.79 0.17
CA TYR A 70 2.24 12.69 -1.28
C TYR A 70 3.33 11.89 -1.97
N GLY A 71 4.60 12.04 -1.57
CA GLY A 71 5.71 11.24 -2.11
C GLY A 71 5.54 9.76 -1.76
N ASN A 72 5.09 9.49 -0.54
CA ASN A 72 4.76 8.15 -0.08
C ASN A 72 3.59 7.56 -0.89
N ALA A 73 2.49 8.29 -1.04
CA ALA A 73 1.34 7.83 -1.83
C ALA A 73 1.71 7.54 -3.29
N LEU A 74 2.46 8.46 -3.93
CA LEU A 74 2.94 8.28 -5.30
C LEU A 74 3.82 7.03 -5.42
N LEU A 75 4.79 6.86 -4.51
CA LEU A 75 5.71 5.72 -4.57
C LEU A 75 4.97 4.40 -4.40
N VAL A 76 4.03 4.32 -3.45
CA VAL A 76 3.22 3.12 -3.23
C VAL A 76 2.34 2.83 -4.44
N GLY A 77 1.73 3.85 -5.06
CA GLY A 77 0.94 3.66 -6.27
C GLY A 77 1.76 3.12 -7.44
N LEU A 78 2.96 3.66 -7.66
CA LEU A 78 3.88 3.17 -8.71
C LEU A 78 4.32 1.73 -8.46
N LEU A 79 4.73 1.42 -7.23
CA LEU A 79 5.12 0.06 -6.87
C LEU A 79 3.96 -0.92 -6.98
N THR A 80 2.74 -0.48 -6.64
CA THR A 80 1.52 -1.28 -6.79
C THR A 80 1.27 -1.57 -8.26
N ALA A 81 1.29 -0.57 -9.14
CA ALA A 81 1.08 -0.78 -10.57
C ALA A 81 2.11 -1.75 -11.17
N ILE A 82 3.38 -1.66 -10.75
CA ILE A 82 4.43 -2.59 -11.17
C ILE A 82 4.17 -4.00 -10.62
N GLY A 83 3.84 -4.12 -9.33
CA GLY A 83 3.54 -5.41 -8.70
C GLY A 83 2.31 -6.09 -9.30
N ASP A 84 1.29 -5.31 -9.65
CA ASP A 84 0.04 -5.77 -10.25
C ASP A 84 0.27 -6.27 -11.68
N ALA A 85 0.99 -5.49 -12.49
CA ALA A 85 1.38 -5.87 -13.85
C ALA A 85 2.29 -7.11 -13.90
N TYR A 86 3.02 -7.39 -12.82
CA TYR A 86 3.79 -8.62 -12.69
C TYR A 86 2.93 -9.80 -12.21
N ALA A 87 1.90 -9.55 -11.39
CA ALA A 87 1.08 -10.59 -10.80
C ALA A 87 0.12 -11.23 -11.81
N HIS A 88 -0.37 -10.47 -12.81
CA HIS A 88 -1.25 -10.99 -13.85
C HIS A 88 -1.28 -10.10 -15.10
N GLU A 89 -1.79 -10.65 -16.20
CA GLU A 89 -2.09 -9.87 -17.41
C GLU A 89 -3.39 -9.07 -17.24
N SER A 90 -3.46 -7.89 -17.87
CA SER A 90 -4.66 -7.08 -17.81
C SER A 90 -5.81 -7.68 -18.62
N HIS A 91 -7.01 -7.61 -18.04
CA HIS A 91 -8.27 -8.01 -18.65
C HIS A 91 -8.91 -6.89 -19.48
N TYR A 92 -8.35 -5.68 -19.45
CA TYR A 92 -8.81 -4.57 -20.28
C TYR A 92 -8.18 -4.59 -21.67
N ARG A 93 -8.90 -4.00 -22.64
CA ARG A 93 -8.44 -3.86 -24.02
C ARG A 93 -7.11 -3.09 -24.13
N ILE A 94 -6.85 -2.18 -23.20
CA ILE A 94 -5.57 -1.45 -23.09
C ILE A 94 -4.76 -2.10 -21.95
N PRO A 95 -3.62 -2.76 -22.23
CA PRO A 95 -2.93 -3.65 -21.30
C PRO A 95 -2.46 -3.05 -19.97
N TYR A 96 -2.33 -1.72 -19.88
CA TYR A 96 -1.77 -1.05 -18.70
C TYR A 96 -2.82 -0.34 -17.84
N VAL A 97 -4.05 -0.21 -18.33
CA VAL A 97 -5.07 0.63 -17.66
C VAL A 97 -5.48 0.04 -16.32
N GLU A 98 -5.62 -1.29 -16.24
CA GLU A 98 -5.99 -1.96 -14.99
C GLU A 98 -4.94 -1.73 -13.92
N HIS A 99 -3.67 -1.99 -14.25
CA HIS A 99 -2.57 -1.85 -13.32
C HIS A 99 -2.34 -0.39 -12.88
N ILE A 100 -2.50 0.57 -13.80
CA ILE A 100 -2.43 2.01 -13.47
C ILE A 100 -3.57 2.40 -12.54
N LEU A 101 -4.80 1.92 -12.79
CA LEU A 101 -5.95 2.20 -11.94
C LEU A 101 -5.75 1.59 -10.55
N THR A 102 -5.32 0.33 -10.46
CA THR A 102 -4.97 -0.33 -9.20
C THR A 102 -3.92 0.46 -8.43
N GLY A 103 -2.87 0.93 -9.12
CA GLY A 103 -1.85 1.81 -8.55
C GLY A 103 -2.42 3.14 -8.04
N ALA A 104 -3.29 3.79 -8.82
CA ALA A 104 -3.94 5.03 -8.42
C ALA A 104 -4.83 4.84 -7.18
N ILE A 105 -5.63 3.77 -7.13
CA ILE A 105 -6.45 3.44 -5.96
C ILE A 105 -5.56 3.15 -4.75
N SER A 106 -4.46 2.41 -4.91
CA SER A 106 -3.50 2.16 -3.83
C SER A 106 -2.86 3.45 -3.31
N ALA A 107 -2.52 4.40 -4.19
CA ALA A 107 -2.03 5.72 -3.80
C ALA A 107 -3.08 6.50 -3.00
N LEU A 108 -4.35 6.47 -3.43
CA LEU A 108 -5.45 7.11 -2.71
C LEU A 108 -5.70 6.48 -1.33
N ILE A 109 -5.72 5.15 -1.24
CA ILE A 109 -5.83 4.42 0.05
C ILE A 109 -4.66 4.80 0.95
N THR A 110 -3.44 4.85 0.40
CA THR A 110 -2.23 5.23 1.13
C THR A 110 -2.33 6.66 1.67
N LEU A 111 -2.80 7.59 0.84
CA LEU A 111 -2.98 8.99 1.22
C LEU A 111 -4.07 9.12 2.29
N ALA A 112 -5.24 8.50 2.09
CA ALA A 112 -6.34 8.48 3.05
C ALA A 112 -5.90 7.89 4.40
N ALA A 113 -5.17 6.78 4.38
CA ALA A 113 -4.59 6.17 5.57
C ALA A 113 -3.62 7.12 6.29
N SER A 114 -2.83 7.90 5.55
CA SER A 114 -1.93 8.89 6.17
C SER A 114 -2.71 9.94 6.96
N TYR A 115 -3.81 10.48 6.43
CA TYR A 115 -4.67 11.41 7.16
C TYR A 115 -5.33 10.73 8.36
N LEU A 116 -5.98 9.58 8.15
CA LEU A 116 -6.77 8.93 9.18
C LEU A 116 -5.93 8.47 10.38
N PHE A 117 -4.77 7.86 10.13
CA PHE A 117 -3.93 7.30 11.19
C PHE A 117 -2.96 8.31 11.80
N GLU A 118 -2.39 9.26 11.03
CA GLU A 118 -1.55 10.30 11.62
C GLU A 118 -2.37 11.24 12.51
N ASP A 119 -3.59 11.62 12.09
CA ASP A 119 -4.45 12.50 12.90
C ASP A 119 -4.96 11.81 14.16
N ARG A 120 -5.43 10.56 14.07
CA ARG A 120 -5.86 9.82 15.26
C ARG A 120 -4.70 9.58 16.22
N ALA A 121 -3.52 9.21 15.71
CA ALA A 121 -2.34 9.04 16.55
C ALA A 121 -1.90 10.36 17.22
N ARG A 122 -2.02 11.50 16.53
CA ARG A 122 -1.79 12.83 17.13
C ARG A 122 -2.76 13.11 18.26
N ARG A 123 -4.06 12.87 18.06
CA ARG A 123 -5.11 13.10 19.07
C ARG A 123 -4.93 12.22 20.29
N VAL A 124 -4.64 10.93 20.10
CA VAL A 124 -4.39 9.99 21.20
C VAL A 124 -3.17 10.39 22.01
N ARG A 125 -2.05 10.77 21.37
CA ARG A 125 -0.86 11.26 22.08
C ARG A 125 -1.14 12.56 22.85
N ALA A 126 -1.90 13.47 22.27
CA ALA A 126 -2.28 14.72 22.94
C ALA A 126 -3.21 14.48 24.14
N ALA A 127 -4.13 13.51 24.05
CA ALA A 127 -4.97 13.12 25.19
C ALA A 127 -4.14 12.45 26.29
N TRP A 128 -3.25 11.52 25.92
CA TRP A 128 -2.35 10.85 26.87
C TRP A 128 -1.46 11.83 27.63
N ALA A 129 -0.86 12.80 26.92
CA ALA A 129 -0.02 13.83 27.53
C ALA A 129 -0.78 14.77 28.48
N ARG A 130 -2.11 14.89 28.36
CA ARG A 130 -2.94 15.66 29.31
C ARG A 130 -3.34 14.86 30.55
N VAL A 131 -3.36 13.54 30.46
CA VAL A 131 -3.78 12.65 31.56
C VAL A 131 -2.58 12.21 32.41
N PHE A 132 -1.42 12.04 31.78
CA PHE A 132 -0.22 11.50 32.44
C PHE A 132 1.01 12.44 32.38
N GLY A 133 0.85 13.65 31.84
CA GLY A 133 1.87 14.71 31.84
C GLY A 133 1.41 15.88 32.68
#